data_AF-A0ABD3N067-F1
#
_entry.id   AF-A0ABD3N067-F1
#
_cell.length_a   1.000
_cell.length_b   1.000
_cell.length_c   1.000
_cell.angle_alpha   90.00
_cell.angle_beta   90.00
_cell.angle_gamma   90.00
#
_symmetry.space_group_name_H-M   'P 1'
#
loop_
_entity.id
_entity.type
_entity.pdbx_description
1 polymer ?
#
loop_
_entity_poly.entity_id
_entity_poly.type
_entity_poly.pdbx_seq_one_letter_code
_entity_poly.pdbx_strand_id
1 'polypeptide(L)'
;MATNQAPPAACKITVPTSPSAVIHTATVSAPTNIACIKYWGKASSQYNAPINDSLSLTLDQSDLRAVTTASASSSFTQDKLWLNGKEVDLKSNASTWKRFRACVDGVRACAGPKLDPHNNNTILVDNEEWKSMHVHIASYNTFPTAAGLASSAAGYAALVASLVQLFHATESYPGQFSTIARQGSGSACRSLYGGFVAWRSGGKLADWSDSRAEQIVDEHYWKDIRALILVVSDKQKDTSSTAGMENSVATSQLLKYRASTVVPSRMEQIEQAIHDKDFETFAKLTMMDSNQFHATCMDTYPPIFYMNDVSKSIVSMIHAYNEWAGEIRAAYTFDAGPNAVLYTLEVYEVELLALVLRYYPEVGDGYVNNDEKRLEAAAFELDGGLVEAVEKRCRVRDGGDVKMVYCTKGGPGPQTLEDGCSLFEFVSE
;
A
#
# COMPACT_ATOMS: atom_id res chain seq x y z
N MET A 1 6.53 14.53 -8.26
CA MET A 1 5.20 14.59 -8.91
C MET A 1 4.95 13.23 -9.53
N ALA A 2 3.77 12.64 -9.30
CA ALA A 2 3.38 11.43 -10.02
C ALA A 2 3.41 11.70 -11.53
N THR A 3 3.94 10.77 -12.32
CA THR A 3 4.01 10.93 -13.77
C THR A 3 2.59 10.96 -14.35
N ASN A 4 2.20 12.03 -15.04
CA ASN A 4 0.94 12.14 -15.81
C ASN A 4 0.99 11.23 -17.06
N GLN A 5 1.19 9.93 -16.84
CA GLN A 5 1.19 8.93 -17.90
C GLN A 5 -0.26 8.54 -18.23
N ALA A 6 -0.54 8.43 -19.52
CA ALA A 6 -1.79 7.86 -20.00
C ALA A 6 -1.96 6.44 -19.45
N PRO A 7 -3.18 6.03 -19.06
CA PRO A 7 -3.40 4.69 -18.54
C PRO A 7 -3.21 3.66 -19.65
N PRO A 8 -2.85 2.41 -19.31
CA PRO A 8 -2.77 1.33 -20.29
C PRO A 8 -4.09 1.18 -21.05
N ALA A 9 -4.04 0.97 -22.36
CA ALA A 9 -5.23 0.86 -23.20
C ALA A 9 -6.22 -0.21 -22.69
N ALA A 10 -5.70 -1.33 -22.19
CA ALA A 10 -6.50 -2.41 -21.59
C ALA A 10 -7.25 -2.01 -20.30
N CYS A 11 -6.90 -0.88 -19.69
CA CYS A 11 -7.56 -0.35 -18.49
C CYS A 11 -8.55 0.79 -18.78
N LYS A 12 -8.59 1.30 -20.02
CA LYS A 12 -9.59 2.29 -20.44
C LYS A 12 -10.97 1.62 -20.55
N ILE A 13 -11.99 2.31 -20.05
CA ILE A 13 -13.38 1.87 -20.07
C ILE A 13 -14.18 2.84 -20.92
N THR A 14 -14.71 2.35 -22.05
CA THR A 14 -15.64 3.13 -22.87
C THR A 14 -17.05 2.97 -22.30
N VAL A 15 -17.70 4.09 -21.98
CA VAL A 15 -19.07 4.11 -21.44
C VAL A 15 -19.95 4.94 -22.37
N PRO A 16 -20.98 4.35 -23.00
CA PRO A 16 -21.95 5.10 -23.79
C PRO A 16 -22.79 6.00 -22.89
N THR A 17 -23.00 7.24 -23.32
CA THR A 17 -23.75 8.25 -22.58
C THR A 17 -24.56 9.14 -23.52
N SER A 18 -25.65 9.73 -23.01
CA SER A 18 -26.41 10.71 -23.78
C SER A 18 -25.52 11.93 -24.12
N PRO A 19 -25.61 12.51 -25.33
CA PRO A 19 -24.87 13.72 -25.70
C PRO A 19 -25.10 14.92 -24.77
N SER A 20 -26.21 14.92 -24.04
CA SER A 20 -26.60 15.97 -23.08
C SER A 20 -26.22 15.66 -21.62
N ALA A 21 -25.67 14.46 -21.35
CA ALA A 21 -25.33 14.06 -19.99
C ALA A 21 -24.14 14.87 -19.46
N VAL A 22 -24.34 15.56 -18.35
CA VAL A 22 -23.25 16.20 -17.62
C VAL A 22 -22.60 15.16 -16.72
N ILE A 23 -21.30 14.92 -16.92
CA ILE A 23 -20.54 13.93 -16.15
C ILE A 23 -19.48 14.67 -15.35
N HIS A 24 -19.48 14.45 -14.04
CA HIS A 24 -18.45 14.96 -13.15
C HIS A 24 -17.43 13.85 -12.91
N THR A 25 -16.14 14.17 -12.97
CA THR A 25 -15.07 13.19 -12.81
C THR A 25 -13.92 13.73 -11.98
N ALA A 26 -13.22 12.83 -11.30
CA ALA A 26 -11.96 13.09 -10.64
C ALA A 26 -11.05 11.87 -10.77
N THR A 27 -9.80 12.10 -11.17
CA THR A 27 -8.78 11.06 -11.29
C THR A 27 -7.66 11.31 -10.28
N VAL A 28 -7.35 10.30 -9.47
CA VAL A 28 -6.34 10.37 -8.41
C VAL A 28 -5.48 9.13 -8.45
N SER A 29 -4.18 9.29 -8.20
CA SER A 29 -3.31 8.18 -7.81
C SER A 29 -3.10 8.13 -6.30
N ALA A 30 -2.95 6.93 -5.74
CA ALA A 30 -2.53 6.74 -4.36
C ALA A 30 -1.37 5.75 -4.27
N PRO A 31 -0.44 5.98 -3.33
CA PRO A 31 0.73 5.15 -3.14
C PRO A 31 0.38 3.82 -2.44
N THR A 32 1.22 2.81 -2.65
CA THR A 32 1.29 1.69 -1.72
C THR A 32 2.10 2.08 -0.47
N ASN A 33 1.89 1.36 0.64
CA ASN A 33 2.68 1.51 1.86
C ASN A 33 3.13 0.15 2.37
N ILE A 34 4.31 0.10 2.99
CA ILE A 34 4.87 -1.12 3.56
C ILE A 34 5.05 -0.95 5.07
N ALA A 35 4.40 -1.84 5.82
CA ALA A 35 4.43 -1.78 7.28
C ALA A 35 5.79 -2.21 7.84
N CYS A 36 6.42 -1.37 8.66
CA CYS A 36 7.55 -1.73 9.50
C CYS A 36 7.08 -2.25 10.87
N ILE A 37 5.96 -1.74 11.40
CA ILE A 37 5.20 -2.35 12.50
C ILE A 37 3.88 -2.89 11.97
N LYS A 38 3.66 -4.19 12.09
CA LYS A 38 2.60 -4.93 11.39
C LYS A 38 1.24 -4.78 12.05
N TYR A 39 0.24 -4.46 11.21
CA TYR A 39 -1.16 -4.67 11.50
C TYR A 39 -1.52 -6.15 11.27
N TRP A 40 -1.94 -6.84 12.33
CA TRP A 40 -2.47 -8.20 12.21
C TRP A 40 -3.51 -8.50 13.30
N GLY A 41 -4.77 -8.51 12.91
CA GLY A 41 -5.90 -8.81 13.80
C GLY A 41 -6.78 -7.59 14.05
N LYS A 42 -8.10 -7.81 14.13
CA LYS A 42 -9.11 -6.76 14.29
C LYS A 42 -9.69 -6.80 15.70
N ALA A 43 -9.74 -5.65 16.36
CA ALA A 43 -10.53 -5.46 17.56
C ALA A 43 -12.02 -5.30 17.22
N SER A 44 -12.32 -4.72 16.05
CA SER A 44 -13.68 -4.65 15.52
C SER A 44 -13.73 -4.93 14.02
N SER A 45 -14.36 -6.04 13.64
CA SER A 45 -14.62 -6.38 12.24
C SER A 45 -15.69 -5.49 11.60
N GLN A 46 -16.58 -4.88 12.39
CA GLN A 46 -17.58 -3.94 11.89
C GLN A 46 -16.92 -2.66 11.39
N TYR A 47 -16.00 -2.11 12.19
CA TYR A 47 -15.32 -0.84 11.90
C TYR A 47 -13.97 -1.03 11.18
N ASN A 48 -13.54 -2.27 11.01
CA ASN A 48 -12.21 -2.65 10.51
C ASN A 48 -11.07 -2.03 11.32
N ALA A 49 -11.24 -1.96 12.64
CA ALA A 49 -10.28 -1.39 13.58
C ALA A 49 -9.34 -2.47 14.14
N PRO A 50 -8.05 -2.16 14.35
CA PRO A 50 -7.03 -3.15 14.62
C PRO A 50 -6.90 -3.43 16.12
N ILE A 51 -6.28 -4.56 16.49
CA ILE A 51 -5.94 -4.86 17.90
C ILE A 51 -4.71 -4.10 18.41
N ASN A 52 -3.93 -3.49 17.51
CA ASN A 52 -2.72 -2.75 17.82
C ASN A 52 -2.45 -1.66 16.78
N ASP A 53 -1.68 -0.66 17.17
CA ASP A 53 -1.14 0.35 16.27
C ASP A 53 -0.23 -0.27 15.22
N SER A 54 -0.06 0.39 14.08
CA SER A 54 0.88 -0.04 13.04
C SER A 54 1.55 1.17 12.40
N LEU A 55 2.73 0.98 11.81
CA LEU A 55 3.49 2.05 11.18
C LEU A 55 4.05 1.57 9.84
N SER A 56 3.99 2.41 8.81
CA SER A 56 4.47 2.10 7.47
C SER A 56 5.24 3.24 6.83
N LEU A 57 6.11 2.91 5.88
CA LEU A 57 6.62 3.86 4.90
C LEU A 57 5.69 3.86 3.68
N THR A 58 5.24 5.04 3.26
CA THR A 58 4.57 5.27 1.98
C THR A 58 5.61 5.28 0.86
N LEU A 59 5.40 4.51 -0.21
CA LEU A 59 6.35 4.38 -1.32
C LEU A 59 6.09 5.39 -2.43
N ASP A 60 7.12 5.68 -3.23
CA ASP A 60 7.02 6.62 -4.35
C ASP A 60 6.05 6.13 -5.45
N GLN A 61 5.18 7.04 -5.88
CA GLN A 61 4.17 6.79 -6.90
C GLN A 61 4.72 6.79 -8.32
N SER A 62 5.99 7.19 -8.53
CA SER A 62 6.68 6.92 -9.79
C SER A 62 6.81 5.42 -10.05
N ASP A 63 6.94 4.64 -8.98
CA ASP A 63 7.25 3.21 -9.07
C ASP A 63 5.99 2.36 -8.85
N LEU A 64 5.23 2.66 -7.79
CA LEU A 64 4.13 1.82 -7.32
C LEU A 64 2.92 2.66 -6.91
N ARG A 65 1.85 2.62 -7.71
CA ARG A 65 0.60 3.33 -7.40
C ARG A 65 -0.65 2.58 -7.87
N ALA A 66 -1.75 2.86 -7.20
CA ALA A 66 -3.08 2.67 -7.74
C ALA A 66 -3.53 3.97 -8.40
N VAL A 67 -4.25 3.87 -9.52
CA VAL A 67 -4.93 5.00 -10.16
C VAL A 67 -6.41 4.71 -10.17
N THR A 68 -7.22 5.66 -9.75
CA THR A 68 -8.69 5.56 -9.72
C THR A 68 -9.30 6.78 -10.37
N THR A 69 -10.26 6.56 -11.25
CA THR A 69 -11.17 7.60 -11.75
C THR A 69 -12.54 7.35 -11.17
N ALA A 70 -13.08 8.35 -10.47
CA ALA A 70 -14.43 8.37 -9.96
C ALA A 70 -15.28 9.34 -10.78
N SER A 71 -16.44 8.87 -11.26
CA SER A 71 -17.38 9.71 -12.02
C SER A 71 -18.79 9.62 -11.45
N ALA A 72 -19.52 10.74 -11.46
CA ALA A 72 -20.92 10.83 -11.05
C ALA A 72 -21.75 11.55 -12.12
N SER A 73 -22.97 11.07 -12.34
CA SER A 73 -23.93 11.67 -13.27
C SER A 73 -25.35 11.27 -12.88
N SER A 74 -26.32 12.15 -13.14
CA SER A 74 -27.75 11.84 -13.05
C SER A 74 -28.23 10.89 -14.15
N SER A 75 -27.44 10.74 -15.22
CA SER A 75 -27.72 9.78 -16.31
C SER A 75 -27.32 8.35 -15.99
N PHE A 76 -26.54 8.12 -14.94
CA PHE A 76 -26.16 6.77 -14.52
C PHE A 76 -27.33 6.12 -13.77
N THR A 77 -27.61 4.85 -14.04
CA THR A 77 -28.76 4.13 -13.46
C THR A 77 -28.41 3.25 -12.27
N GLN A 78 -27.11 3.05 -12.01
CA GLN A 78 -26.60 2.26 -10.89
C GLN A 78 -25.13 2.56 -10.62
N ASP A 79 -24.68 2.26 -9.41
CA ASP A 79 -23.25 2.30 -9.09
C ASP A 79 -22.52 1.14 -9.78
N LYS A 80 -21.35 1.42 -10.38
CA LYS A 80 -20.52 0.41 -11.06
C LYS A 80 -19.04 0.54 -10.70
N LEU A 81 -18.33 -0.58 -10.70
CA LEU A 81 -16.90 -0.66 -10.42
C LEU A 81 -16.20 -1.49 -11.50
N TRP A 82 -15.09 -0.97 -12.03
CA TRP A 82 -14.16 -1.70 -12.89
C TRP A 82 -12.79 -1.76 -12.22
N LEU A 83 -12.19 -2.95 -12.20
CA LEU A 83 -10.82 -3.17 -11.73
C LEU A 83 -9.99 -3.77 -12.87
N ASN A 84 -8.89 -3.10 -13.22
CA ASN A 84 -7.98 -3.52 -14.30
C ASN A 84 -8.71 -3.82 -15.62
N GLY A 85 -9.60 -2.92 -16.05
CA GLY A 85 -10.36 -3.06 -17.29
C GLY A 85 -11.61 -3.95 -17.20
N LYS A 86 -11.85 -4.65 -16.10
CA LYS A 86 -12.96 -5.62 -15.96
C LYS A 86 -14.02 -5.13 -14.99
N GLU A 87 -15.29 -5.17 -15.40
CA GLU A 87 -16.41 -4.86 -14.52
C GLU A 87 -16.49 -5.89 -13.39
N VAL A 88 -16.64 -5.41 -12.17
CA VAL A 88 -16.83 -6.23 -10.98
C VAL A 88 -18.32 -6.27 -10.68
N ASP A 89 -18.90 -7.47 -10.63
CA ASP A 89 -20.26 -7.63 -10.10
C ASP A 89 -20.23 -7.40 -8.58
N LEU A 90 -20.46 -6.14 -8.20
CA LEU A 90 -20.50 -5.69 -6.82
C LEU A 90 -21.54 -6.45 -5.99
N LYS A 91 -22.69 -6.81 -6.58
CA LYS A 91 -23.81 -7.43 -5.85
C LYS A 91 -23.57 -8.92 -5.58
N SER A 92 -22.78 -9.59 -6.43
CA SER A 92 -22.41 -10.99 -6.23
C SER A 92 -21.52 -11.26 -5.00
N ASN A 93 -20.83 -10.24 -4.48
CA ASN A 93 -19.92 -10.37 -3.35
C ASN A 93 -20.26 -9.37 -2.23
N ALA A 94 -20.97 -9.84 -1.21
CA ALA A 94 -21.43 -9.02 -0.08
C ALA A 94 -20.30 -8.28 0.65
N SER A 95 -19.09 -8.86 0.72
CA SER A 95 -17.93 -8.22 1.37
C SER A 95 -17.40 -7.05 0.54
N THR A 96 -17.25 -7.25 -0.78
CA THR A 96 -16.87 -6.19 -1.71
C THR A 96 -17.91 -5.07 -1.72
N TRP A 97 -19.20 -5.41 -1.79
CA TRP A 97 -20.30 -4.45 -1.73
C TRP A 97 -20.25 -3.60 -0.45
N LYS A 98 -20.15 -4.24 0.72
CA LYS A 98 -20.10 -3.55 2.00
C LYS A 98 -18.95 -2.55 2.08
N ARG A 99 -17.76 -2.97 1.65
CA ARG A 99 -16.55 -2.12 1.65
C ARG A 99 -16.66 -0.96 0.67
N PHE A 100 -17.15 -1.22 -0.53
CA PHE A 100 -17.41 -0.19 -1.53
C PHE A 100 -18.40 0.86 -1.02
N ARG A 101 -19.55 0.43 -0.48
CA ARG A 101 -20.56 1.33 0.07
C ARG A 101 -20.06 2.11 1.29
N ALA A 102 -19.29 1.49 2.18
CA ALA A 102 -18.70 2.19 3.32
C ALA A 102 -17.84 3.39 2.87
N CYS A 103 -17.06 3.23 1.79
CA CYS A 103 -16.27 4.33 1.24
C CYS A 103 -17.12 5.36 0.48
N VAL A 104 -17.96 4.92 -0.46
CA VAL A 104 -18.79 5.83 -1.27
C VAL A 104 -19.75 6.64 -0.40
N ASP A 105 -20.48 5.98 0.50
CA ASP A 105 -21.46 6.65 1.35
C ASP A 105 -20.78 7.49 2.43
N GLY A 106 -19.65 7.02 2.97
CA GLY A 106 -18.86 7.76 3.96
C GLY A 106 -18.35 9.08 3.41
N VAL A 107 -17.77 9.07 2.20
CA VAL A 107 -17.29 10.32 1.57
C VAL A 107 -18.46 11.19 1.10
N ARG A 108 -19.50 10.59 0.51
CA ARG A 108 -20.68 11.34 0.05
C ARG A 108 -21.43 12.04 1.19
N ALA A 109 -21.43 11.46 2.40
CA ALA A 109 -21.98 12.12 3.59
C ALA A 109 -21.20 13.39 4.00
N CYS A 110 -19.98 13.55 3.49
CA CYS A 110 -19.11 14.71 3.72
C CYS A 110 -19.09 15.67 2.52
N ALA A 111 -19.95 15.45 1.51
CA ALA A 111 -19.95 16.20 0.26
C ALA A 111 -20.18 17.71 0.47
N GLY A 112 -19.50 18.51 -0.33
CA GLY A 112 -19.67 19.96 -0.42
C GLY A 112 -20.24 20.37 -1.79
N PRO A 113 -20.72 21.62 -1.90
CA PRO A 113 -21.20 22.14 -3.16
C PRO A 113 -20.05 22.26 -4.16
N LYS A 114 -20.29 21.86 -5.41
CA LYS A 114 -19.39 22.18 -6.52
C LYS A 114 -19.72 23.56 -7.05
N LEU A 115 -18.74 24.44 -7.03
CA LEU A 115 -18.87 25.81 -7.48
C LEU A 115 -18.36 25.98 -8.92
N ASP A 116 -18.88 26.98 -9.62
CA ASP A 116 -18.36 27.39 -10.93
C ASP A 116 -16.94 27.96 -10.77
N PRO A 117 -15.92 27.43 -11.48
CA PRO A 117 -14.55 27.90 -11.37
C PRO A 117 -14.36 29.37 -11.78
N HIS A 118 -15.30 29.94 -12.54
CA HIS A 118 -15.28 31.34 -12.96
C HIS A 118 -16.18 32.24 -12.08
N ASN A 119 -17.02 31.65 -11.22
CA ASN A 119 -17.86 32.38 -10.28
C ASN A 119 -18.20 31.53 -9.04
N ASN A 120 -17.46 31.74 -7.95
CA ASN A 120 -17.65 31.00 -6.69
C ASN A 120 -19.02 31.20 -6.00
N ASN A 121 -19.90 32.07 -6.51
CA ASN A 121 -21.28 32.20 -6.02
C ASN A 121 -22.28 31.30 -6.77
N THR A 122 -21.90 30.71 -7.90
CA THR A 122 -22.75 29.79 -8.66
C THR A 122 -22.48 28.36 -8.23
N ILE A 123 -23.50 27.69 -7.70
CA ILE A 123 -23.45 26.26 -7.39
C ILE A 123 -23.79 25.50 -8.68
N LEU A 124 -22.86 24.68 -9.15
CA LEU A 124 -23.04 23.78 -10.29
C LEU A 124 -23.68 22.45 -9.87
N VAL A 125 -23.36 21.98 -8.67
CA VAL A 125 -23.95 20.77 -8.08
C VAL A 125 -24.04 20.97 -6.57
N ASP A 126 -25.24 20.83 -6.02
CA ASP A 126 -25.45 20.87 -4.57
C ASP A 126 -25.35 19.50 -3.89
N ASN A 127 -25.43 19.50 -2.55
CA ASN A 127 -25.27 18.30 -1.74
C ASN A 127 -26.39 17.26 -1.94
N GLU A 128 -27.61 17.69 -2.27
CA GLU A 128 -28.75 16.79 -2.54
C GLU A 128 -28.65 16.19 -3.94
N GLU A 129 -28.18 16.98 -4.92
CA GLU A 129 -27.86 16.49 -6.25
C GLU A 129 -26.82 15.37 -6.20
N TRP A 130 -25.74 15.52 -5.42
CA TRP A 130 -24.75 14.45 -5.22
C TRP A 130 -25.34 13.15 -4.66
N LYS A 131 -26.37 13.24 -3.82
CA LYS A 131 -27.06 12.07 -3.24
C LYS A 131 -27.93 11.35 -4.28
N SER A 132 -28.44 12.08 -5.26
CA SER A 132 -29.25 11.51 -6.34
C SER A 132 -28.41 10.80 -7.42
N MET A 133 -27.12 11.13 -7.54
CA MET A 133 -26.27 10.60 -8.60
C MET A 133 -25.66 9.25 -8.24
N HIS A 134 -25.69 8.33 -9.20
CA HIS A 134 -24.92 7.10 -9.16
C HIS A 134 -23.45 7.34 -9.50
N VAL A 135 -22.57 6.45 -9.04
CA VAL A 135 -21.12 6.54 -9.30
C VAL A 135 -20.60 5.41 -10.19
N HIS A 136 -19.80 5.77 -11.18
CA HIS A 136 -18.98 4.84 -11.95
C HIS A 136 -17.51 5.01 -11.53
N ILE A 137 -16.90 3.93 -11.06
CA ILE A 137 -15.51 3.93 -10.57
C ILE A 137 -14.68 2.97 -11.43
N ALA A 138 -13.58 3.44 -12.00
CA ALA A 138 -12.57 2.56 -12.61
C ALA A 138 -11.26 2.68 -11.85
N SER A 139 -10.54 1.58 -11.66
CA SER A 139 -9.24 1.58 -11.01
C SER A 139 -8.29 0.55 -11.61
N TYR A 140 -6.99 0.86 -11.65
CA TYR A 140 -5.93 -0.10 -11.94
C TYR A 140 -4.69 0.14 -11.06
N ASN A 141 -3.80 -0.84 -10.98
CA ASN A 141 -2.49 -0.71 -10.33
C ASN A 141 -1.37 -0.72 -11.36
N THR A 142 -0.29 0.04 -11.13
CA THR A 142 0.91 0.00 -11.98
C THR A 142 1.78 -1.24 -11.76
N PHE A 143 1.42 -2.06 -10.78
CA PHE A 143 2.13 -3.29 -10.42
C PHE A 143 1.19 -4.51 -10.50
N PRO A 144 1.74 -5.72 -10.70
CA PRO A 144 0.92 -6.94 -10.78
C PRO A 144 0.06 -7.12 -9.52
N THR A 145 -1.26 -7.20 -9.71
CA THR A 145 -2.21 -7.27 -8.58
C THR A 145 -1.97 -8.50 -7.69
N ALA A 146 -1.42 -9.58 -8.25
CA ALA A 146 -1.12 -10.81 -7.56
C ALA A 146 0.27 -10.84 -6.88
N ALA A 147 1.12 -9.82 -7.06
CA ALA A 147 2.42 -9.69 -6.40
C ALA A 147 2.32 -9.33 -4.90
N GLY A 148 1.13 -9.35 -4.29
CA GLY A 148 0.99 -9.21 -2.83
C GLY A 148 1.43 -7.86 -2.23
N LEU A 149 1.74 -6.84 -3.04
CA LEU A 149 2.27 -5.52 -2.66
C LEU A 149 1.20 -4.56 -2.12
N ALA A 150 0.34 -5.06 -1.22
CA ALA A 150 -0.75 -4.29 -0.61
C ALA A 150 -1.67 -3.57 -1.62
N SER A 151 -1.95 -4.17 -2.79
CA SER A 151 -2.81 -3.60 -3.85
C SER A 151 -4.17 -3.07 -3.35
N SER A 152 -4.79 -3.76 -2.39
CA SER A 152 -6.05 -3.29 -1.79
C SER A 152 -5.90 -1.99 -0.98
N ALA A 153 -4.76 -1.74 -0.33
CA ALA A 153 -4.54 -0.53 0.45
C ALA A 153 -4.46 0.69 -0.46
N ALA A 154 -3.60 0.64 -1.48
CA ALA A 154 -3.49 1.69 -2.49
C ALA A 154 -4.83 1.90 -3.22
N GLY A 155 -5.52 0.83 -3.63
CA GLY A 155 -6.80 0.94 -4.35
C GLY A 155 -7.91 1.62 -3.54
N TYR A 156 -8.09 1.27 -2.26
CA TYR A 156 -9.11 1.94 -1.43
C TYR A 156 -8.70 3.36 -1.02
N ALA A 157 -7.40 3.65 -0.89
CA ALA A 157 -6.92 5.01 -0.69
C ALA A 157 -7.19 5.88 -1.93
N ALA A 158 -6.91 5.38 -3.14
CA ALA A 158 -7.21 6.06 -4.40
C ALA A 158 -8.73 6.24 -4.61
N LEU A 159 -9.54 5.25 -4.24
CA LEU A 159 -11.00 5.37 -4.23
C LEU A 159 -11.47 6.51 -3.32
N VAL A 160 -11.05 6.52 -2.06
CA VAL A 160 -11.47 7.57 -1.13
C VAL A 160 -10.98 8.94 -1.59
N ALA A 161 -9.71 9.06 -2.00
CA ALA A 161 -9.16 10.33 -2.44
C ALA A 161 -9.84 10.87 -3.72
N SER A 162 -10.14 10.01 -4.70
CA SER A 162 -10.89 10.41 -5.90
C SER A 162 -12.33 10.82 -5.59
N LEU A 163 -13.01 10.13 -4.66
CA LEU A 163 -14.35 10.51 -4.20
C LEU A 163 -14.34 11.83 -3.43
N VAL A 164 -13.31 12.08 -2.61
CA VAL A 164 -13.16 13.34 -1.86
C VAL A 164 -13.07 14.51 -2.84
N GLN A 165 -12.25 14.36 -3.88
CA GLN A 165 -12.14 15.36 -4.94
C GLN A 165 -13.43 15.50 -5.75
N LEU A 166 -14.07 14.38 -6.14
CA LEU A 166 -15.32 14.38 -6.92
C LEU A 166 -16.45 15.11 -6.20
N PHE A 167 -16.64 14.82 -4.91
CA PHE A 167 -17.74 15.36 -4.10
C PHE A 167 -17.39 16.65 -3.36
N HIS A 168 -16.22 17.25 -3.62
CA HIS A 168 -15.73 18.42 -2.90
C HIS A 168 -15.85 18.25 -1.37
N ALA A 169 -15.55 17.03 -0.91
CA ALA A 169 -15.85 16.64 0.45
C ALA A 169 -14.89 17.29 1.46
N THR A 170 -15.40 17.62 2.64
CA THR A 170 -14.60 18.21 3.74
C THR A 170 -14.73 17.37 5.00
N GLU A 171 -13.64 17.23 5.74
CA GLU A 171 -13.68 16.52 7.03
C GLU A 171 -14.45 17.31 8.09
N SER A 172 -15.32 16.63 8.82
CA SER A 172 -15.98 17.10 10.03
C SER A 172 -15.11 16.92 11.28
N TYR A 173 -14.08 16.07 11.22
CA TYR A 173 -13.08 15.89 12.28
C TYR A 173 -11.73 15.44 11.68
N PRO A 174 -10.60 15.71 12.35
CA PRO A 174 -9.28 15.39 11.81
C PRO A 174 -9.11 13.90 11.49
N GLY A 175 -8.76 13.60 10.23
CA GLY A 175 -8.46 12.25 9.75
C GLY A 175 -9.70 11.40 9.44
N GLN A 176 -10.88 12.01 9.31
CA GLN A 176 -12.11 11.33 8.90
C GLN A 176 -11.97 10.57 7.58
N PHE A 177 -11.26 11.09 6.58
CA PHE A 177 -11.08 10.34 5.33
C PHE A 177 -10.24 9.08 5.54
N SER A 178 -9.31 9.10 6.51
CA SER A 178 -8.57 7.91 6.90
C SER A 178 -9.45 6.86 7.59
N THR A 179 -10.42 7.29 8.42
CA THR A 179 -11.38 6.36 9.05
C THR A 179 -12.34 5.76 8.03
N ILE A 180 -12.69 6.51 6.97
CA ILE A 180 -13.49 5.99 5.84
C ILE A 180 -12.67 5.00 4.99
N ALA A 181 -11.43 5.33 4.63
CA ALA A 181 -10.54 4.43 3.88
C ALA A 181 -10.29 3.12 4.64
N ARG A 182 -10.11 3.20 5.96
CA ARG A 182 -9.99 2.05 6.87
C ARG A 182 -11.13 1.06 6.69
N GLN A 183 -12.38 1.52 6.53
CA GLN A 183 -13.52 0.61 6.38
C GLN A 183 -13.49 -0.19 5.07
N GLY A 184 -12.93 0.39 4.00
CA GLY A 184 -12.71 -0.31 2.74
C GLY A 184 -11.59 -1.35 2.84
N SER A 185 -10.42 -0.92 3.30
CA SER A 185 -9.30 -1.80 3.64
C SER A 185 -8.48 -1.17 4.76
N GLY A 186 -8.14 -1.95 5.79
CA GLY A 186 -7.64 -1.40 7.06
C GLY A 186 -6.38 -0.54 6.86
N SER A 187 -5.39 -1.10 6.19
CA SER A 187 -4.14 -0.42 5.86
C SER A 187 -4.25 0.68 4.81
N ALA A 188 -5.40 0.86 4.15
CA ALA A 188 -5.61 1.95 3.20
C ALA A 188 -5.56 3.33 3.88
N CYS A 189 -5.92 3.41 5.16
CA CYS A 189 -5.84 4.66 5.91
C CYS A 189 -4.44 5.28 5.91
N ARG A 190 -3.38 4.44 5.96
CA ARG A 190 -1.99 4.91 5.95
C ARG A 190 -1.53 5.41 4.58
N SER A 191 -2.15 4.95 3.50
CA SER A 191 -1.86 5.41 2.13
C SER A 191 -2.47 6.78 1.80
N LEU A 192 -3.17 7.44 2.74
CA LEU A 192 -3.66 8.82 2.55
C LEU A 192 -2.61 9.89 2.88
N TYR A 193 -1.44 9.51 3.42
CA TYR A 193 -0.37 10.41 3.78
C TYR A 193 0.97 9.94 3.19
N GLY A 194 1.90 10.87 2.98
CA GLY A 194 3.27 10.59 2.53
C GLY A 194 4.24 10.30 3.68
N GLY A 195 5.44 9.83 3.36
CA GLY A 195 6.50 9.57 4.34
C GLY A 195 6.18 8.41 5.29
N PHE A 196 6.44 8.59 6.58
CA PHE A 196 6.13 7.58 7.61
C PHE A 196 4.78 7.87 8.25
N VAL A 197 3.93 6.84 8.29
CA VAL A 197 2.53 6.99 8.68
C VAL A 197 2.16 5.93 9.70
N ALA A 198 1.66 6.35 10.85
CA ALA A 198 1.09 5.48 11.86
C ALA A 198 -0.42 5.31 11.61
N TRP A 199 -0.96 4.13 11.91
CA TRP A 199 -2.38 3.92 12.14
C TRP A 199 -2.57 3.64 13.61
N ARG A 200 -3.20 4.60 14.29
CA ARG A 200 -3.59 4.51 15.69
C ARG A 200 -4.80 3.58 15.82
N SER A 201 -4.70 2.62 16.73
CA SER A 201 -5.71 1.57 16.91
C SER A 201 -7.05 2.10 17.40
N GLY A 202 -7.03 3.19 18.18
CA GLY A 202 -8.22 3.83 18.73
C GLY A 202 -8.92 2.97 19.79
N GLY A 203 -10.24 3.09 19.89
CA GLY A 203 -11.06 2.30 20.81
C GLY A 203 -11.47 3.03 22.10
N LYS A 204 -11.17 4.33 22.21
CA LYS A 204 -11.72 5.21 23.27
C LYS A 204 -13.11 5.72 22.91
N LEU A 205 -13.43 5.80 21.61
CA LEU A 205 -14.73 6.25 21.10
C LEU A 205 -15.55 5.06 20.59
N ALA A 206 -16.86 5.06 20.86
CA ALA A 206 -17.75 3.95 20.52
C ALA A 206 -17.90 3.73 19.00
N ASP A 207 -17.73 4.80 18.22
CA ASP A 207 -17.79 4.81 16.76
C ASP A 207 -16.43 4.56 16.08
N TRP A 208 -15.37 4.38 16.87
CA TRP A 208 -13.99 4.18 16.39
C TRP A 208 -13.45 5.33 15.53
N SER A 209 -13.97 6.55 15.69
CA SER A 209 -13.44 7.75 15.00
C SER A 209 -12.02 8.14 15.46
N ASP A 210 -11.55 7.57 16.57
CA ASP A 210 -10.18 7.68 17.07
C ASP A 210 -9.21 6.63 16.49
N SER A 211 -9.70 5.67 15.71
CA SER A 211 -8.87 4.70 14.98
C SER A 211 -8.52 5.21 13.58
N ARG A 212 -7.50 6.05 13.48
CA ARG A 212 -7.17 6.84 12.27
C ARG A 212 -5.67 6.83 11.96
N ALA A 213 -5.33 7.20 10.73
CA ALA A 213 -3.95 7.38 10.35
C ALA A 213 -3.42 8.76 10.78
N GLU A 214 -2.11 8.82 11.02
CA GLU A 214 -1.36 10.01 11.44
C GLU A 214 -0.02 10.00 10.73
N GLN A 215 0.31 11.12 10.06
CA GLN A 215 1.63 11.30 9.47
C GLN A 215 2.64 11.61 10.58
N ILE A 216 3.65 10.76 10.73
CA ILE A 216 4.74 10.95 11.69
C ILE A 216 5.73 11.98 11.16
N VAL A 217 6.17 11.77 9.92
CA VAL A 217 6.99 12.71 9.15
C VAL A 217 6.65 12.59 7.66
N ASP A 218 6.81 13.66 6.90
CA ASP A 218 6.61 13.65 5.45
C ASP A 218 7.76 12.96 4.69
N GLU A 219 7.56 12.76 3.39
CA GLU A 219 8.53 12.13 2.50
C GLU A 219 9.83 12.92 2.32
N HIS A 220 9.84 14.21 2.66
CA HIS A 220 11.03 15.06 2.57
C HIS A 220 11.90 14.97 3.83
N TYR A 221 11.39 14.37 4.91
CA TYR A 221 12.11 14.29 6.17
C TYR A 221 13.33 13.38 6.09
N TRP A 222 13.13 12.10 5.74
CA TRP A 222 14.20 11.09 5.65
C TRP A 222 14.46 10.69 4.20
N LYS A 223 14.94 11.64 3.39
CA LYS A 223 15.11 11.48 1.93
C LYS A 223 16.04 10.33 1.53
N ASP A 224 16.92 9.90 2.41
CA ASP A 224 17.91 8.85 2.13
C ASP A 224 17.32 7.44 2.24
N ILE A 225 16.12 7.27 2.82
CA ILE A 225 15.50 5.95 2.96
C ILE A 225 15.16 5.39 1.57
N ARG A 226 15.57 4.15 1.32
CA ARG A 226 15.29 3.38 0.09
C ARG A 226 14.58 2.08 0.45
N ALA A 227 13.87 1.52 -0.51
CA ALA A 227 13.26 0.21 -0.41
C ALA A 227 13.47 -0.59 -1.71
N LEU A 228 13.97 -1.82 -1.57
CA LEU A 228 14.02 -2.80 -2.65
C LEU A 228 12.95 -3.86 -2.40
N ILE A 229 12.03 -4.06 -3.34
CA ILE A 229 10.97 -5.06 -3.23
C ILE A 229 11.31 -6.24 -4.12
N LEU A 230 11.54 -7.41 -3.53
CA LEU A 230 11.86 -8.64 -4.23
C LEU A 230 10.56 -9.46 -4.36
N VAL A 231 10.05 -9.55 -5.59
CA VAL A 231 8.85 -10.32 -5.93
C VAL A 231 9.21 -11.80 -6.06
N VAL A 232 9.15 -12.53 -4.96
CA VAL A 232 9.38 -13.98 -4.89
C VAL A 232 8.23 -14.77 -5.53
N SER A 233 7.00 -14.32 -5.34
CA SER A 233 5.80 -14.92 -5.94
C SER A 233 4.80 -13.85 -6.34
N ASP A 234 4.20 -14.08 -7.51
CA ASP A 234 3.04 -13.38 -8.06
C ASP A 234 1.78 -14.27 -8.08
N LYS A 235 1.84 -15.44 -7.42
CA LYS A 235 0.68 -16.34 -7.33
C LYS A 235 -0.29 -15.85 -6.27
N GLN A 236 -1.56 -16.18 -6.45
CA GLN A 236 -2.58 -15.91 -5.45
C GLN A 236 -2.20 -16.56 -4.11
N LYS A 237 -2.41 -15.83 -3.02
CA LYS A 237 -2.14 -16.28 -1.66
C LYS A 237 -3.04 -17.47 -1.30
N ASP A 238 -2.47 -18.49 -0.67
CA ASP A 238 -3.24 -19.64 -0.17
C ASP A 238 -4.26 -19.21 0.91
N THR A 239 -3.82 -18.37 1.85
CA THR A 239 -4.68 -17.79 2.90
C THR A 239 -4.76 -16.28 2.76
N SER A 240 -5.96 -15.75 2.51
CA SER A 240 -6.19 -14.31 2.47
C SER A 240 -5.87 -13.65 3.81
N SER A 241 -5.39 -12.41 3.80
CA SER A 241 -5.04 -11.69 5.03
C SER A 241 -6.22 -11.54 5.99
N THR A 242 -7.45 -11.33 5.49
CA THR A 242 -8.67 -11.21 6.30
C THR A 242 -8.95 -12.50 7.07
N ALA A 243 -9.02 -13.64 6.37
CA ALA A 243 -9.29 -14.93 7.01
C ALA A 243 -8.14 -15.32 7.94
N GLY A 244 -6.89 -15.09 7.51
CA GLY A 244 -5.70 -15.39 8.30
C GLY A 244 -5.68 -14.64 9.63
N MET A 245 -5.90 -13.32 9.61
CA MET A 245 -5.84 -12.53 10.83
C MET A 245 -7.00 -12.81 11.78
N GLU A 246 -8.19 -13.13 11.26
CA GLU A 246 -9.35 -13.52 12.08
C GLU A 246 -9.09 -14.86 12.79
N ASN A 247 -8.49 -15.83 12.09
CA ASN A 247 -8.07 -17.09 12.68
C ASN A 247 -6.96 -16.91 13.72
N SER A 248 -5.98 -16.03 13.45
CA SER A 248 -4.92 -15.73 14.43
C SER A 248 -5.48 -15.10 15.69
N VAL A 249 -6.44 -14.16 15.60
CA VAL A 249 -7.11 -13.59 16.78
C VAL A 249 -7.85 -14.66 17.58
N ALA A 250 -8.48 -15.62 16.89
CA ALA A 250 -9.23 -16.68 17.54
C ALA A 250 -8.34 -17.72 18.24
N THR A 251 -7.14 -18.01 17.70
CA THR A 251 -6.38 -19.22 18.08
C THR A 251 -4.95 -18.97 18.57
N SER A 252 -4.28 -17.90 18.14
CA SER A 252 -2.91 -17.61 18.57
C SER A 252 -2.89 -17.03 19.98
N GLN A 253 -2.20 -17.73 20.89
CA GLN A 253 -1.97 -17.23 22.25
C GLN A 253 -0.91 -16.12 22.25
N LEU A 254 0.07 -16.21 21.36
CA LEU A 254 1.14 -15.22 21.23
C LEU A 254 0.64 -13.87 20.70
N LEU A 255 -0.39 -13.86 19.84
CA LEU A 255 -0.92 -12.62 19.26
C LEU A 255 -1.44 -11.64 20.31
N LYS A 256 -2.10 -12.14 21.37
CA LYS A 256 -2.62 -11.31 22.46
C LYS A 256 -1.49 -10.57 23.17
N TYR A 257 -0.41 -11.29 23.53
CA TYR A 257 0.76 -10.71 24.17
C TYR A 257 1.50 -9.73 23.26
N ARG A 258 1.63 -10.08 21.97
CA ARG A 258 2.19 -9.18 20.95
C ARG A 258 1.44 -7.85 20.93
N ALA A 259 0.12 -7.88 20.78
CA ALA A 259 -0.70 -6.69 20.61
C ALA A 259 -0.71 -5.80 21.86
N SER A 260 -0.82 -6.38 23.06
CA SER A 260 -0.96 -5.61 24.30
C SER A 260 0.37 -5.14 24.91
N THR A 261 1.47 -5.87 24.66
CA THR A 261 2.74 -5.65 25.38
C THR A 261 3.89 -5.28 24.46
N VAL A 262 4.03 -5.98 23.33
CA VAL A 262 5.20 -5.80 22.46
C VAL A 262 5.04 -4.60 21.53
N VAL A 263 3.91 -4.51 20.82
CA VAL A 263 3.69 -3.47 19.81
C VAL A 263 3.70 -2.06 20.40
N PRO A 264 3.09 -1.75 21.55
CA PRO A 264 3.12 -0.40 22.11
C PRO A 264 4.55 0.14 22.31
N SER A 265 5.44 -0.67 22.90
CA SER A 265 6.84 -0.27 23.09
C SER A 265 7.61 -0.16 21.77
N ARG A 266 7.32 -1.02 20.79
CA ARG A 266 7.94 -0.91 19.45
C ARG A 266 7.49 0.33 18.69
N MET A 267 6.23 0.75 18.83
CA MET A 267 5.72 1.97 18.21
C MET A 267 6.47 3.20 18.77
N GLU A 268 6.59 3.31 20.09
CA GLU A 268 7.36 4.39 20.73
C GLU A 268 8.81 4.43 20.23
N GLN A 269 9.51 3.29 20.25
CA GLN A 269 10.91 3.21 19.83
C GLN A 269 11.10 3.50 18.34
N ILE A 270 10.20 3.00 17.47
CA ILE A 270 10.37 3.19 16.02
C ILE A 270 9.99 4.61 15.58
N GLU A 271 9.00 5.24 16.22
CA GLU A 271 8.68 6.65 15.99
C GLU A 271 9.85 7.54 16.37
N GLN A 272 10.49 7.28 17.53
CA GLN A 272 11.70 7.98 17.93
C GLN A 272 12.85 7.75 16.95
N ALA A 273 13.09 6.50 16.53
CA ALA A 273 14.12 6.20 15.54
C ALA A 273 13.89 6.90 14.19
N ILE A 274 12.64 7.08 13.77
CA ILE A 274 12.28 7.84 12.57
C ILE A 274 12.58 9.33 12.74
N HIS A 275 12.23 9.93 13.88
CA HIS A 275 12.56 11.32 14.17
C HIS A 275 14.09 11.54 14.23
N ASP A 276 14.84 10.60 14.80
CA ASP A 276 16.29 10.74 14.92
C ASP A 276 17.04 10.30 13.66
N LYS A 277 16.33 9.76 12.65
CA LYS A 277 16.92 9.08 11.47
C LYS A 277 17.91 7.98 11.88
N ASP A 278 17.65 7.32 12.99
CA ASP A 278 18.42 6.19 13.50
C ASP A 278 18.04 4.93 12.72
N PHE A 279 18.78 4.70 11.63
CA PHE A 279 18.57 3.53 10.78
C PHE A 279 18.81 2.22 11.52
N GLU A 280 19.74 2.17 12.48
CA GLU A 280 20.07 0.94 13.18
C GLU A 280 18.89 0.46 14.05
N THR A 281 18.31 1.37 14.84
CA THR A 281 17.12 1.07 15.66
C THR A 281 15.91 0.79 14.77
N PHE A 282 15.67 1.61 13.74
CA PHE A 282 14.59 1.39 12.77
C PHE A 282 14.67 0.00 12.13
N ALA A 283 15.86 -0.40 11.68
CA ALA A 283 16.10 -1.66 11.01
C ALA A 283 15.91 -2.86 11.94
N LYS A 284 16.45 -2.82 13.16
CA LYS A 284 16.25 -3.87 14.17
C LYS A 284 14.77 -4.09 14.46
N LEU A 285 14.04 -3.01 14.75
CA LEU A 285 12.61 -3.08 15.06
C LEU A 285 11.81 -3.63 13.87
N THR A 286 12.09 -3.17 12.66
CA THR A 286 11.43 -3.64 11.43
C THR A 286 11.61 -5.14 11.22
N MET A 287 12.84 -5.66 11.33
CA MET A 287 13.12 -7.09 11.18
C MET A 287 12.48 -7.92 12.31
N MET A 288 12.60 -7.46 13.55
CA MET A 288 12.01 -8.14 14.72
C MET A 288 10.48 -8.18 14.67
N ASP A 289 9.83 -7.12 14.18
CA ASP A 289 8.39 -7.06 14.06
C ASP A 289 7.85 -7.89 12.90
N SER A 290 8.56 -7.91 11.77
CA SER A 290 8.31 -8.85 10.68
C SER A 290 8.35 -10.30 11.18
N ASN A 291 9.44 -10.70 11.85
CA ASN A 291 9.61 -12.07 12.36
C ASN A 291 8.49 -12.44 13.35
N GLN A 292 8.15 -11.54 14.27
CA GLN A 292 7.13 -11.83 15.28
C GLN A 292 5.72 -11.90 14.67
N PHE A 293 5.41 -11.08 13.66
CA PHE A 293 4.18 -11.23 12.89
C PHE A 293 4.06 -12.65 12.31
N HIS A 294 5.08 -13.13 11.59
CA HIS A 294 5.08 -14.50 11.05
C HIS A 294 5.10 -15.58 12.13
N ALA A 295 5.70 -15.32 13.31
CA ALA A 295 5.60 -16.22 14.46
C ALA A 295 4.16 -16.36 14.97
N THR A 296 3.39 -15.26 15.02
CA THR A 296 1.95 -15.34 15.38
C THR A 296 1.11 -16.04 14.32
N CYS A 297 1.48 -15.93 13.04
CA CYS A 297 0.89 -16.74 11.97
C CYS A 297 1.18 -18.24 12.16
N MET A 298 2.39 -18.60 12.57
CA MET A 298 2.77 -19.98 12.86
C MET A 298 2.08 -20.54 14.13
N ASP A 299 1.82 -19.69 15.11
CA ASP A 299 1.07 -20.02 16.35
C ASP A 299 -0.45 -20.10 16.14
N THR A 300 -0.95 -19.70 14.98
CA THR A 300 -2.38 -19.86 14.60
C THR A 300 -2.70 -21.34 14.37
N TYR A 301 -3.94 -21.77 14.59
CA TYR A 301 -4.38 -23.14 14.26
C TYR A 301 -5.56 -23.17 13.27
N PRO A 302 -5.41 -23.80 12.09
CA PRO A 302 -4.16 -24.35 11.52
C PRO A 302 -3.08 -23.29 11.29
N PRO A 303 -1.79 -23.67 11.29
CA PRO A 303 -0.68 -22.72 11.12
C PRO A 303 -0.72 -22.06 9.74
N ILE A 304 -0.38 -20.78 9.71
CA ILE A 304 -0.30 -19.98 8.49
C ILE A 304 1.17 -19.77 8.14
N PHE A 305 1.56 -20.19 6.93
CA PHE A 305 2.90 -20.00 6.39
C PHE A 305 2.86 -19.05 5.19
N TYR A 306 3.38 -17.84 5.38
CA TYR A 306 3.52 -16.86 4.30
C TYR A 306 4.92 -16.83 3.70
N MET A 307 5.95 -16.90 4.54
CA MET A 307 7.34 -16.99 4.12
C MET A 307 7.66 -18.39 3.59
N ASN A 308 8.39 -18.46 2.48
CA ASN A 308 8.91 -19.70 1.92
C ASN A 308 10.43 -19.78 2.08
N ASP A 309 11.07 -20.77 1.45
CA ASP A 309 12.51 -20.96 1.58
C ASP A 309 13.34 -19.88 0.89
N VAL A 310 12.80 -19.24 -0.16
CA VAL A 310 13.40 -18.04 -0.76
C VAL A 310 13.36 -16.88 0.24
N SER A 311 12.22 -16.64 0.91
CA SER A 311 12.10 -15.63 1.97
C SER A 311 13.14 -15.84 3.08
N LYS A 312 13.30 -17.07 3.57
CA LYS A 312 14.30 -17.42 4.59
C LYS A 312 15.73 -17.21 4.09
N SER A 313 15.99 -17.51 2.82
CA SER A 313 17.29 -17.27 2.18
C SER A 313 17.63 -15.78 2.15
N ILE A 314 16.66 -14.92 1.83
CA ILE A 314 16.82 -13.46 1.86
C ILE A 314 17.14 -13.00 3.29
N VAL A 315 16.44 -13.52 4.31
CA VAL A 315 16.75 -13.23 5.72
C VAL A 315 18.20 -13.56 6.06
N SER A 316 18.68 -14.75 5.69
CA SER A 316 20.07 -15.16 5.93
C SER A 316 21.08 -14.27 5.22
N MET A 317 20.78 -13.84 3.99
CA MET A 317 21.63 -12.95 3.20
C MET A 317 21.76 -11.58 3.86
N ILE A 318 20.67 -11.00 4.33
CA ILE A 318 20.68 -9.67 4.99
C ILE A 318 21.42 -9.70 6.32
N HIS A 319 21.27 -10.77 7.12
CA HIS A 319 22.07 -10.91 8.34
C HIS A 319 23.56 -11.07 8.03
N ALA A 320 23.93 -11.86 7.02
CA ALA A 320 25.32 -11.99 6.59
C ALA A 320 25.92 -10.65 6.11
N TYR A 321 25.14 -9.88 5.36
CA TYR A 321 25.52 -8.56 4.86
C TYR A 321 25.80 -7.58 6.00
N ASN A 322 24.86 -7.46 6.95
CA ASN A 322 25.02 -6.57 8.11
C ASN A 322 26.18 -7.00 9.02
N GLU A 323 26.34 -8.32 9.26
CA GLU A 323 27.43 -8.83 10.10
C GLU A 323 28.81 -8.60 9.47
N TRP A 324 28.95 -8.81 8.15
CA TRP A 324 30.19 -8.50 7.45
C TRP A 324 30.52 -7.01 7.51
N ALA A 325 29.52 -6.14 7.32
CA ALA A 325 29.69 -4.70 7.35
C ALA A 325 30.07 -4.17 8.74
N GLY A 326 29.75 -4.90 9.81
CA GLY A 326 29.93 -4.44 11.19
C GLY A 326 28.89 -3.40 11.64
N GLU A 327 27.88 -3.12 10.81
CA GLU A 327 26.79 -2.19 11.04
C GLU A 327 25.53 -2.66 10.30
N ILE A 328 24.35 -2.13 10.65
CA ILE A 328 23.13 -2.47 9.92
C ILE A 328 22.99 -1.58 8.68
N ARG A 329 23.19 -2.17 7.50
CA ARG A 329 23.02 -1.52 6.19
C ARG A 329 21.70 -1.82 5.52
N ALA A 330 21.06 -2.94 5.88
CA ALA A 330 19.76 -3.32 5.34
C ALA A 330 18.84 -3.98 6.38
N ALA A 331 17.54 -3.77 6.22
CA ALA A 331 16.49 -4.35 7.04
C ALA A 331 15.46 -5.05 6.17
N TYR A 332 15.14 -6.31 6.44
CA TYR A 332 14.07 -6.99 5.73
C TYR A 332 12.72 -6.84 6.46
N THR A 333 11.65 -6.91 5.69
CA THR A 333 10.29 -7.08 6.20
C THR A 333 9.43 -7.84 5.22
N PHE A 334 8.50 -8.64 5.74
CA PHE A 334 7.61 -9.50 4.97
C PHE A 334 6.17 -9.28 5.42
N ASP A 335 5.26 -9.05 4.47
CA ASP A 335 3.82 -8.99 4.72
C ASP A 335 3.21 -10.39 4.62
N ALA A 336 1.89 -10.48 4.39
CA ALA A 336 1.17 -11.73 4.19
C ALA A 336 1.48 -12.39 2.83
N GLY A 337 2.74 -12.77 2.60
CA GLY A 337 3.25 -13.46 1.42
C GLY A 337 4.78 -13.62 1.47
N PRO A 338 5.38 -14.27 0.47
CA PRO A 338 6.82 -14.57 0.49
C PRO A 338 7.70 -13.40 0.01
N ASN A 339 7.11 -12.33 -0.51
CA ASN A 339 7.83 -11.19 -1.09
C ASN A 339 8.54 -10.40 0.00
N ALA A 340 9.82 -10.12 -0.22
CA ALA A 340 10.65 -9.35 0.70
C ALA A 340 10.59 -7.88 0.33
N VAL A 341 10.55 -7.02 1.33
CA VAL A 341 10.94 -5.61 1.20
C VAL A 341 12.20 -5.39 2.02
N LEU A 342 13.21 -4.82 1.39
CA LEU A 342 14.49 -4.50 2.00
C LEU A 342 14.59 -2.99 2.12
N TYR A 343 14.54 -2.46 3.34
CA TYR A 343 14.89 -1.07 3.59
C TYR A 343 16.40 -0.93 3.69
N THR A 344 16.91 0.16 3.13
CA THR A 344 18.32 0.55 3.19
C THR A 344 18.44 2.07 3.09
N LEU A 345 19.65 2.61 3.20
CA LEU A 345 19.93 4.01 2.91
C LEU A 345 20.49 4.13 1.50
N GLU A 346 20.31 5.29 0.86
CA GLU A 346 20.76 5.58 -0.50
C GLU A 346 22.22 5.19 -0.76
N VAL A 347 23.10 5.45 0.22
CA VAL A 347 24.53 5.14 0.13
C VAL A 347 24.82 3.64 -0.04
N TYR A 348 23.92 2.76 0.40
CA TYR A 348 24.07 1.30 0.31
C TYR A 348 23.18 0.66 -0.76
N GLU A 349 22.33 1.44 -1.44
CA GLU A 349 21.32 0.94 -2.37
C GLU A 349 21.93 0.11 -3.52
N VAL A 350 22.99 0.64 -4.16
CA VAL A 350 23.65 -0.02 -5.30
C VAL A 350 24.40 -1.27 -4.85
N GLU A 351 25.12 -1.22 -3.72
CA GLU A 351 25.81 -2.38 -3.13
C GLU A 351 24.80 -3.51 -2.79
N LEU A 352 23.67 -3.15 -2.16
CA LEU A 352 22.62 -4.10 -1.82
C LEU A 352 21.96 -4.69 -3.07
N LEU A 353 21.68 -3.87 -4.09
CA LEU A 353 21.11 -4.34 -5.35
C LEU A 353 22.08 -5.28 -6.07
N ALA A 354 23.37 -4.95 -6.13
CA ALA A 354 24.39 -5.82 -6.71
C ALA A 354 24.47 -7.17 -5.98
N LEU A 355 24.38 -7.15 -4.65
CA LEU A 355 24.30 -8.36 -3.84
C LEU A 355 23.04 -9.18 -4.18
N VAL A 356 21.87 -8.55 -4.26
CA VAL A 356 20.62 -9.21 -4.66
C VAL A 356 20.77 -9.86 -6.04
N LEU A 357 21.27 -9.14 -7.04
CA LEU A 357 21.42 -9.65 -8.41
C LEU A 357 22.45 -10.78 -8.53
N ARG A 358 23.46 -10.82 -7.64
CA ARG A 358 24.40 -11.95 -7.57
C ARG A 358 23.73 -13.24 -7.10
N TYR A 359 22.85 -13.19 -6.09
CA TYR A 359 22.23 -14.38 -5.50
C TYR A 359 20.86 -14.73 -6.07
N TYR A 360 20.21 -13.76 -6.70
CA TYR A 360 18.93 -13.87 -7.41
C TYR A 360 19.11 -13.27 -8.82
N PRO A 361 19.72 -14.03 -9.75
CA PRO A 361 20.09 -13.51 -11.06
C PRO A 361 18.87 -13.14 -11.89
N GLU A 362 19.05 -12.10 -12.71
CA GLU A 362 18.01 -11.54 -13.58
C GLU A 362 17.44 -12.61 -14.53
N VAL A 363 16.12 -12.61 -14.69
CA VAL A 363 15.43 -13.46 -15.68
C VAL A 363 14.41 -12.64 -16.45
N GLY A 364 14.70 -12.43 -17.74
CA GLY A 364 13.84 -11.71 -18.67
C GLY A 364 13.98 -10.19 -18.60
N ASP A 365 13.25 -9.51 -19.49
CA ASP A 365 13.27 -8.05 -19.59
C ASP A 365 12.50 -7.40 -18.43
N GLY A 366 12.96 -6.21 -18.01
CA GLY A 366 12.31 -5.43 -16.95
C GLY A 366 12.41 -6.07 -15.56
N TYR A 367 13.41 -6.92 -15.34
CA TYR A 367 13.64 -7.57 -14.05
C TYR A 367 13.77 -6.56 -12.90
N VAL A 368 14.50 -5.48 -13.13
CA VAL A 368 14.57 -4.32 -12.23
C VAL A 368 13.76 -3.18 -12.85
N ASN A 369 12.88 -2.53 -12.09
CA ASN A 369 12.05 -1.43 -12.60
C ASN A 369 12.83 -0.16 -12.98
N ASN A 370 14.09 -0.06 -12.56
CA ASN A 370 14.97 1.08 -12.77
C ASN A 370 16.25 0.62 -13.49
N ASP A 371 16.34 0.90 -14.79
CA ASP A 371 17.47 0.48 -15.64
C ASP A 371 18.80 1.13 -15.26
N GLU A 372 18.78 2.38 -14.79
CA GLU A 372 19.99 3.09 -14.36
C GLU A 372 20.60 2.37 -13.14
N LYS A 373 19.79 2.13 -12.10
CA LYS A 373 20.20 1.38 -10.90
C LYS A 373 20.65 -0.04 -11.23
N ARG A 374 19.97 -0.69 -12.18
CA ARG A 374 20.35 -2.02 -12.66
C ARG A 374 21.75 -2.03 -13.26
N LEU A 375 22.06 -1.05 -14.12
CA LEU A 375 23.37 -0.93 -14.75
C LEU A 375 24.47 -0.56 -13.74
N GLU A 376 24.17 0.32 -12.78
CA GLU A 376 25.08 0.64 -11.67
C GLU A 376 25.40 -0.61 -10.84
N ALA A 377 24.38 -1.39 -10.46
CA ALA A 377 24.56 -2.61 -9.69
C ALA A 377 25.32 -3.70 -10.45
N ALA A 378 25.09 -3.82 -11.76
CA ALA A 378 25.83 -4.76 -12.61
C ALA A 378 27.32 -4.39 -12.75
N ALA A 379 27.66 -3.09 -12.67
CA ALA A 379 29.03 -2.60 -12.69
C ALA A 379 29.70 -2.55 -11.30
N PHE A 380 28.94 -2.77 -10.22
CA PHE A 380 29.44 -2.67 -8.86
C PHE A 380 30.27 -3.90 -8.48
N GLU A 381 31.53 -3.69 -8.11
CA GLU A 381 32.41 -4.75 -7.62
C GLU A 381 32.13 -5.02 -6.13
N LEU A 382 31.44 -6.13 -5.85
CA LEU A 382 31.22 -6.58 -4.47
C LEU A 382 32.54 -6.99 -3.80
N ASP A 383 32.70 -6.59 -2.54
CA ASP A 383 33.85 -7.00 -1.72
C ASP A 383 33.94 -8.53 -1.62
N GLY A 384 35.16 -9.07 -1.78
CA GLY A 384 35.38 -10.52 -1.74
C GLY A 384 35.04 -11.14 -0.38
N GLY A 385 35.27 -10.42 0.72
CA GLY A 385 34.90 -10.85 2.06
C GLY A 385 33.38 -10.86 2.28
N LEU A 386 32.65 -9.92 1.68
CA LEU A 386 31.17 -9.93 1.68
C LEU A 386 30.66 -11.17 0.94
N VAL A 387 31.17 -11.40 -0.27
CA VAL A 387 30.81 -12.57 -1.07
C VAL A 387 31.07 -13.86 -0.30
N GLU A 388 32.25 -14.00 0.31
CA GLU A 388 32.59 -15.17 1.12
C GLU A 388 31.66 -15.34 2.35
N ALA A 389 31.34 -14.23 3.04
CA ALA A 389 30.45 -14.24 4.21
C ALA A 389 29.03 -14.70 3.85
N VAL A 390 28.50 -14.24 2.71
CA VAL A 390 27.16 -14.62 2.25
C VAL A 390 27.17 -16.04 1.69
N GLU A 391 28.18 -16.47 0.92
CA GLU A 391 28.30 -17.84 0.38
C GLU A 391 28.36 -18.92 1.46
N LYS A 392 28.89 -18.60 2.65
CA LYS A 392 28.87 -19.51 3.82
C LYS A 392 27.46 -19.84 4.31
N ARG A 393 26.48 -18.94 4.10
CA ARG A 393 25.11 -19.05 4.64
C ARG A 393 24.05 -19.23 3.55
N CYS A 394 24.32 -18.71 2.36
CA CYS A 394 23.39 -18.64 1.25
C CYS A 394 24.06 -19.24 0.02
N ARG A 395 23.30 -20.01 -0.74
CA ARG A 395 23.73 -20.48 -2.06
C ARG A 395 23.11 -19.58 -3.12
N VAL A 396 23.79 -19.40 -4.24
CA VAL A 396 23.19 -18.81 -5.44
C VAL A 396 21.93 -19.61 -5.76
N ARG A 397 20.82 -18.90 -5.95
CA ARG A 397 19.51 -19.48 -6.23
C ARG A 397 19.28 -19.56 -7.73
N ASP A 398 18.31 -20.38 -8.13
CA ASP A 398 17.96 -20.53 -9.53
C ASP A 398 17.32 -19.24 -10.05
N GLY A 399 17.59 -18.92 -11.33
CA GLY A 399 16.92 -17.83 -12.01
C GLY A 399 15.40 -17.99 -11.94
N GLY A 400 14.69 -16.96 -11.48
CA GLY A 400 13.23 -16.94 -11.37
C GLY A 400 12.67 -17.17 -9.96
N ASP A 401 13.52 -17.49 -8.97
CA ASP A 401 13.12 -17.53 -7.54
C ASP A 401 12.69 -16.16 -7.00
N VAL A 402 13.33 -15.10 -7.51
CA VAL A 402 12.81 -13.73 -7.47
C VAL A 402 12.51 -13.37 -8.92
N LYS A 403 11.29 -12.91 -9.18
CA LYS A 403 10.76 -12.62 -10.53
C LYS A 403 11.01 -11.20 -10.98
N MET A 404 11.08 -10.28 -10.02
CA MET A 404 11.20 -8.85 -10.28
C MET A 404 11.69 -8.14 -9.01
N VAL A 405 12.45 -7.06 -9.19
CA VAL A 405 12.93 -6.16 -8.15
C VAL A 405 12.42 -4.75 -8.42
N TYR A 406 11.72 -4.16 -7.45
CA TYR A 406 11.41 -2.73 -7.49
C TYR A 406 12.37 -1.96 -6.60
N CYS A 407 13.16 -1.05 -7.17
CA CYS A 407 13.89 -0.03 -6.44
C CYS A 407 12.99 1.19 -6.29
N THR A 408 12.77 1.65 -5.06
CA THR A 408 11.92 2.79 -4.73
C THR A 408 12.39 3.48 -3.44
N LYS A 409 11.65 4.50 -3.00
CA LYS A 409 11.96 5.35 -1.84
C LYS A 409 10.70 5.79 -1.11
N GLY A 410 10.86 6.56 -0.04
CA GLY A 410 9.76 7.26 0.61
C GLY A 410 9.08 8.25 -0.35
N GLY A 411 7.75 8.24 -0.39
CA GLY A 411 6.96 8.99 -1.37
C GLY A 411 5.78 9.76 -0.77
N PRO A 412 5.17 10.66 -1.56
CA PRO A 412 4.05 11.48 -1.13
C PRO A 412 2.74 10.68 -1.05
N GLY A 413 1.76 11.24 -0.32
CA GLY A 413 0.38 10.76 -0.30
C GLY A 413 -0.36 10.96 -1.64
N PRO A 414 -1.69 10.70 -1.70
CA PRO A 414 -2.45 10.71 -2.94
C PRO A 414 -2.27 11.99 -3.78
N GLN A 415 -2.27 11.84 -5.11
CA GLN A 415 -2.03 12.93 -6.07
C GLN A 415 -3.19 13.02 -7.07
N THR A 416 -3.75 14.21 -7.24
CA THR A 416 -4.68 14.49 -8.34
C THR A 416 -3.95 14.41 -9.68
N LEU A 417 -4.57 13.74 -10.65
CA LEU A 417 -4.06 13.62 -12.01
C LEU A 417 -4.89 14.46 -12.99
N GLU A 418 -4.28 14.79 -14.12
CA GLU A 418 -4.93 15.52 -15.21
C GLU A 418 -6.00 14.68 -15.93
N ASP A 419 -6.93 15.33 -16.63
CA ASP A 419 -8.04 14.68 -17.34
C ASP A 419 -7.58 13.60 -18.35
N GLY A 420 -6.41 13.77 -18.97
CA GLY A 420 -5.82 12.79 -19.88
C GLY A 420 -5.52 11.43 -19.22
N CYS A 421 -5.35 11.41 -17.90
CA CYS A 421 -5.14 10.20 -17.10
C CYS A 421 -6.45 9.47 -16.74
N SER A 422 -7.62 10.03 -17.08
CA SER A 422 -8.92 9.42 -16.80
C SER A 422 -8.99 8.00 -17.36
N LEU A 423 -9.60 7.09 -16.60
CA LEU A 423 -9.84 5.71 -17.02
C LEU A 423 -11.11 5.55 -17.83
N PHE A 424 -11.96 6.57 -17.89
CA PHE A 424 -13.19 6.55 -18.67
C PHE A 424 -13.02 7.30 -19.99
N GLU A 425 -13.63 6.75 -21.02
CA GLU A 425 -13.94 7.43 -22.26
C GLU A 425 -15.46 7.45 -22.41
N PHE A 426 -16.08 8.60 -22.17
CA PHE A 426 -17.52 8.76 -22.33
C PHE A 426 -17.82 9.12 -23.78
N VAL A 427 -18.51 8.23 -24.47
CA VAL A 427 -18.85 8.40 -25.89
C VAL A 427 -20.34 8.69 -26.02
N SER A 428 -20.69 9.60 -26.91
CA SER A 428 -22.08 9.82 -27.30
C SER A 428 -22.60 8.59 -28.04
N GLU A 429 -23.76 8.06 -27.62
CA GLU A 429 -24.50 7.07 -28.42
C GLU A 429 -24.89 7.57 -29.81
#